data_AF-A0A918L0F8-F1
#
_entry.id   AF-A0A918L0F8-F1
#
_cell.length_a   1.000
_cell.length_b   1.000
_cell.length_c   1.000
_cell.angle_alpha   90.00
_cell.angle_beta   90.00
_cell.angle_gamma   90.00
#
_symmetry.space_group_name_H-M   'P 1'
#
loop_
_entity.id
_entity.type
_entity.pdbx_description
1 polymer ?
#
loop_
_entity_poly.entity_id
_entity_poly.type
_entity_poly.pdbx_seq_one_letter_code
_entity_poly.pdbx_strand_id
1 'polypeptide(L)'
;MRLWGYDSGCRRQVRGKEGILFKLATTAVDKPDEVGRRALFPVVGEKTLRELVAEAKANEKVFKAKVRTTLRSSYSSYYRQMLPPLPNTLGFRCNNTAYRPVMDAMKLLKKYADVDGRTRFYDAGDAVPMDGVVRKDWREAVVDDKGKLERIPYELCVLVALRDAVRRREIHVEGAARWRNPEDDLPGDLEATRAVHHAAIRQPLNPRAFIAGLDQLSRALADGSAGGVKVTTRKGEPWITVPKLEPLAEPTGLAALKEEVARRWGVLDLLDGLKNADFLTGFTEEFSSVSLSR
;
A
#
# COMPACT_ATOMS: atom_id res chain seq x y z
N MET A 1 -12.50 45.04 2.10
CA MET A 1 -11.97 45.63 0.86
C MET A 1 -10.45 45.57 0.88
N ARG A 2 -9.88 44.49 0.32
CA ARG A 2 -8.52 44.33 -0.20
C ARG A 2 -8.55 43.00 -0.95
N LEU A 3 -8.90 43.11 -2.22
CA LEU A 3 -8.97 42.00 -3.16
C LEU A 3 -7.53 41.52 -3.38
N TRP A 4 -7.28 40.25 -3.07
CA TRP A 4 -6.04 39.58 -3.45
C TRP A 4 -6.01 39.52 -4.98
N GLY A 5 -5.19 40.38 -5.59
CA GLY A 5 -4.76 40.23 -6.96
C GLY A 5 -4.01 38.92 -7.07
N TYR A 6 -4.68 37.92 -7.63
CA TYR A 6 -4.01 36.74 -8.14
C TYR A 6 -3.13 37.20 -9.30
N ASP A 7 -1.83 37.25 -9.06
CA ASP A 7 -0.85 37.39 -10.11
C ASP A 7 -1.04 36.21 -11.07
N SER A 8 -1.66 36.52 -12.20
CA SER A 8 -2.11 35.56 -13.20
C SER A 8 -0.91 35.24 -14.07
N GLY A 9 0.06 34.52 -13.50
CA GLY A 9 1.16 33.95 -14.28
C GLY A 9 0.57 33.22 -15.49
N CYS A 10 0.86 33.75 -16.68
CA CYS A 10 0.24 33.40 -17.94
C CYS A 10 0.18 31.87 -18.12
N ARG A 11 -1.01 31.27 -17.91
CA ARG A 11 -1.23 29.83 -18.10
C ARG A 11 -1.18 29.54 -19.60
N ARG A 12 -0.02 29.14 -20.11
CA ARG A 12 0.12 28.62 -21.47
C ARG A 12 -0.47 27.21 -21.52
N GLN A 13 -1.73 27.14 -21.93
CA GLN A 13 -2.40 25.88 -22.23
C GLN A 13 -1.89 25.36 -23.58
N VAL A 14 -1.31 24.17 -23.61
CA VAL A 14 -0.88 23.54 -24.86
C VAL A 14 -2.12 23.03 -25.59
N ARG A 15 -2.40 23.54 -26.79
CA ARG A 15 -3.52 23.09 -27.63
C ARG A 15 -3.13 21.80 -28.38
N GLY A 16 -4.11 20.93 -28.64
CA GLY A 16 -3.89 19.71 -29.44
C GLY A 16 -3.13 18.58 -28.72
N LYS A 17 -3.25 18.51 -27.39
CA LYS A 17 -2.49 17.59 -26.52
C LYS A 17 -2.60 16.12 -26.93
N GLU A 18 -3.81 15.68 -27.29
CA GLU A 18 -4.07 14.31 -27.74
C GLU A 18 -3.27 13.99 -29.01
N GLY A 19 -3.20 14.91 -29.96
CA GLY A 19 -2.38 14.75 -31.17
C GLY A 19 -0.88 14.75 -30.89
N ILE A 20 -0.42 15.51 -29.88
CA ILE A 20 1.00 15.52 -29.47
C ILE A 20 1.36 14.19 -28.78
N LEU A 21 0.51 13.72 -27.85
CA LEU A 21 0.69 12.45 -27.15
C LEU A 21 0.61 11.26 -28.10
N PHE A 22 -0.32 11.30 -29.06
CA PHE A 22 -0.44 10.29 -30.11
C PHE A 22 0.84 10.20 -30.94
N LYS A 23 1.37 11.33 -31.44
CA LYS A 23 2.63 11.35 -32.18
C LYS A 23 3.82 10.81 -31.38
N LEU A 24 3.91 11.13 -30.08
CA LEU A 24 4.94 10.59 -29.19
C LEU A 24 4.81 9.07 -29.02
N ALA A 25 3.59 8.60 -28.77
CA ALA A 25 3.31 7.17 -28.58
C ALA A 25 3.59 6.38 -29.86
N THR A 26 3.15 6.87 -31.03
CA THR A 26 3.46 6.26 -32.33
C THR A 26 4.96 6.20 -32.57
N THR A 27 5.68 7.30 -32.35
CA THR A 27 7.14 7.32 -32.57
C THR A 27 7.89 6.38 -31.62
N ALA A 28 7.44 6.27 -30.36
CA ALA A 28 8.05 5.35 -29.38
C ALA A 28 7.78 3.88 -29.72
N VAL A 29 6.63 3.57 -30.33
CA VAL A 29 6.30 2.22 -30.81
C VAL A 29 7.05 1.87 -32.10
N ASP A 30 7.18 2.82 -33.02
CA ASP A 30 7.82 2.60 -34.33
C ASP A 30 9.35 2.52 -34.22
N LYS A 31 9.94 3.15 -33.20
CA LYS A 31 11.39 3.24 -32.98
C LYS A 31 11.76 2.90 -31.54
N PRO A 32 11.54 1.65 -31.08
CA PRO A 32 11.69 1.26 -29.68
C PRO A 32 13.16 1.30 -29.20
N ASP A 33 14.12 1.03 -30.10
CA ASP A 33 15.54 0.92 -29.76
C ASP A 33 16.33 2.21 -30.02
N GLU A 34 15.70 3.25 -30.57
CA GLU A 34 16.37 4.55 -30.76
C GLU A 34 16.47 5.31 -29.44
N VAL A 35 17.61 5.97 -29.23
CA VAL A 35 17.78 6.89 -28.10
C VAL A 35 16.67 7.94 -28.14
N GLY A 36 15.84 7.99 -27.10
CA GLY A 36 14.63 8.84 -27.07
C GLY A 36 14.89 10.30 -27.40
N ARG A 37 16.11 10.81 -27.20
CA ARG A 37 16.49 12.16 -27.63
C ARG A 37 16.47 12.33 -29.17
N ARG A 38 16.94 11.33 -29.91
CA ARG A 38 16.99 11.34 -31.38
C ARG A 38 15.64 10.97 -31.99
N ALA A 39 14.87 10.12 -31.33
CA ALA A 39 13.56 9.69 -31.83
C ALA A 39 12.46 10.75 -31.58
N LEU A 40 12.36 11.28 -30.36
CA LEU A 40 11.15 12.01 -29.92
C LEU A 40 11.22 13.52 -30.13
N PHE A 41 12.38 14.16 -29.91
CA PHE A 41 12.48 15.63 -30.01
C PHE A 41 12.36 16.22 -31.43
N PRO A 42 12.69 15.50 -32.52
CA PRO A 42 12.36 15.96 -33.86
C PRO A 42 10.86 15.98 -34.14
N VAL A 43 10.10 15.06 -33.54
CA VAL A 43 8.64 14.93 -33.74
C VAL A 43 7.87 15.87 -32.83
N VAL A 44 8.34 16.08 -31.60
CA VAL A 44 7.78 17.05 -30.66
C VAL A 44 8.90 17.86 -30.03
N GLY A 45 8.93 19.16 -30.32
CA GLY A 45 9.99 20.05 -29.84
C GLY A 45 10.15 20.04 -28.32
N GLU A 46 11.39 20.11 -27.85
CA GLU A 46 11.75 20.06 -26.41
C GLU A 46 11.01 21.12 -25.59
N LYS A 47 10.81 22.30 -26.18
CA LYS A 47 10.04 23.39 -25.59
C LYS A 47 8.58 23.01 -25.33
N THR A 48 7.92 22.36 -26.28
CA THR A 48 6.52 21.92 -26.17
C THR A 48 6.37 20.83 -25.12
N LEU A 49 7.32 19.89 -25.02
CA LEU A 49 7.34 18.88 -23.97
C LEU A 49 7.51 19.51 -22.58
N ARG A 50 8.42 20.49 -22.43
CA ARG A 50 8.59 21.23 -21.16
C ARG A 50 7.33 22.01 -20.79
N GLU A 51 6.67 22.64 -21.75
CA GLU A 51 5.39 23.34 -21.55
C GLU A 51 4.27 22.37 -21.13
N LEU A 52 4.18 21.18 -21.74
CA LEU A 52 3.22 20.13 -21.34
C LEU A 52 3.46 19.62 -19.92
N VAL A 53 4.73 19.38 -19.54
CA VAL A 53 5.09 18.96 -18.18
C VAL A 53 4.78 20.07 -17.17
N ALA A 54 5.07 21.34 -17.52
CA ALA A 54 4.74 22.47 -16.67
C ALA A 54 3.22 22.63 -16.47
N GLU A 55 2.43 22.48 -17.55
CA GLU A 55 0.98 22.53 -17.48
C GLU A 55 0.40 21.37 -16.65
N ALA A 56 0.88 20.14 -16.86
CA ALA A 56 0.45 18.96 -16.09
C ALA A 56 0.76 19.13 -14.58
N LYS A 57 1.98 19.57 -14.25
CA LYS A 57 2.37 19.88 -12.86
C LYS A 57 1.51 20.99 -12.26
N ALA A 58 1.19 22.03 -13.04
CA ALA A 58 0.33 23.12 -12.59
C ALA A 58 -1.11 22.63 -12.33
N ASN A 59 -1.68 21.81 -13.21
CA ASN A 59 -3.00 21.22 -13.04
C ASN A 59 -3.05 20.27 -11.83
N GLU A 60 -2.01 19.45 -11.62
CA GLU A 60 -1.88 18.60 -10.45
C GLU A 60 -1.80 19.43 -9.15
N LYS A 61 -1.03 20.52 -9.15
CA LYS A 61 -0.95 21.45 -8.02
C LYS A 61 -2.30 22.10 -7.71
N VAL A 62 -3.04 22.53 -8.73
CA VAL A 62 -4.39 23.10 -8.59
C VAL A 62 -5.38 22.06 -8.06
N PHE A 63 -5.35 20.83 -8.59
CA PHE A 63 -6.19 19.74 -8.11
C PHE A 63 -5.91 19.41 -6.64
N LYS A 64 -4.63 19.23 -6.28
CA LYS A 64 -4.19 19.01 -4.89
C LYS A 64 -4.64 20.14 -3.97
N ALA A 65 -4.53 21.40 -4.41
CA ALA A 65 -5.02 22.55 -3.65
C ALA A 65 -6.54 22.48 -3.43
N LYS A 66 -7.32 22.13 -4.46
CA LYS A 66 -8.78 21.97 -4.34
C LYS A 66 -9.15 20.85 -3.36
N VAL A 67 -8.49 19.70 -3.45
CA VAL A 67 -8.67 18.57 -2.50
C VAL A 67 -8.37 19.00 -1.08
N ARG A 68 -7.28 19.75 -0.84
CA ARG A 68 -6.93 20.30 0.47
C ARG A 68 -8.02 21.21 1.01
N THR A 69 -8.54 22.13 0.20
CA THR A 69 -9.61 23.04 0.60
C THR A 69 -10.85 22.26 1.02
N THR A 70 -11.28 21.29 0.21
CA THR A 70 -12.46 20.46 0.52
C THR A 70 -12.26 19.63 1.79
N LEU A 71 -11.13 18.93 1.92
CA LEU A 71 -10.82 18.12 3.10
C LEU A 71 -10.78 18.98 4.37
N ARG A 72 -10.13 20.15 4.29
CA ARG A 72 -10.05 21.10 5.41
C ARG A 72 -11.45 21.52 5.87
N SER A 73 -12.31 21.94 4.93
CA SER A 73 -13.67 22.37 5.23
C SER A 73 -14.52 21.24 5.82
N SER A 74 -14.55 20.06 5.19
CA SER A 74 -15.31 18.91 5.69
C SER A 74 -14.86 18.49 7.08
N TYR A 75 -13.55 18.46 7.32
CA TYR A 75 -13.01 18.10 8.62
C TYR A 75 -13.33 19.14 9.69
N SER A 76 -13.07 20.43 9.42
CA SER A 76 -13.31 21.51 10.39
C SER A 76 -14.77 21.62 10.81
N SER A 77 -15.69 21.39 9.87
CA SER A 77 -17.12 21.60 10.08
C SER A 77 -17.82 20.42 10.75
N TYR A 78 -17.38 19.19 10.49
CA TYR A 78 -18.13 17.99 10.90
C TYR A 78 -17.27 16.98 11.67
N TYR A 79 -16.18 16.51 11.07
CA TYR A 79 -15.44 15.37 11.64
C TYR A 79 -14.58 15.73 12.85
N ARG A 80 -14.16 17.00 12.99
CA ARG A 80 -13.32 17.42 14.11
C ARG A 80 -13.99 17.22 15.47
N GLN A 81 -15.32 17.30 15.54
CA GLN A 81 -16.08 17.04 16.78
C GLN A 81 -15.97 15.58 17.25
N MET A 82 -15.67 14.65 16.33
CA MET A 82 -15.47 13.24 16.63
C MET A 82 -14.03 12.93 17.07
N LEU A 83 -13.10 13.89 16.96
CA LEU A 83 -11.70 13.66 17.29
C LEU A 83 -11.44 13.52 18.81
N PRO A 84 -11.98 14.38 19.70
CA PRO A 84 -11.76 14.27 21.15
C PRO A 84 -12.07 12.90 21.79
N PRO A 85 -13.18 12.20 21.47
CA PRO A 85 -13.45 10.90 22.09
C PRO A 85 -12.48 9.80 21.64
N LEU A 86 -11.97 9.84 20.40
CA LEU A 86 -11.11 8.76 19.87
C LEU A 86 -9.90 8.41 20.75
N PRO A 87 -8.99 9.33 21.10
CA PRO A 87 -7.85 9.03 21.96
C PRO A 87 -8.22 8.81 23.43
N ASN A 88 -9.46 9.11 23.84
CA ASN A 88 -9.94 8.87 25.20
C ASN A 88 -10.57 7.48 25.36
N THR A 89 -11.18 6.97 24.30
CA THR A 89 -11.86 5.67 24.30
C THR A 89 -10.94 4.54 23.82
N LEU A 90 -10.08 4.81 22.84
CA LEU A 90 -9.24 3.77 22.22
C LEU A 90 -7.85 3.73 22.85
N GLY A 91 -7.47 2.57 23.39
CA GLY A 91 -6.15 2.29 23.93
C GLY A 91 -5.13 2.05 22.82
N PHE A 92 -4.71 3.11 22.12
CA PHE A 92 -3.66 3.00 21.10
C PHE A 92 -2.30 2.67 21.74
N ARG A 93 -1.62 1.66 21.19
CA ARG A 93 -0.30 1.18 21.61
C ARG A 93 0.60 0.99 20.40
N CYS A 94 1.90 1.00 20.62
CA CYS A 94 2.90 0.92 19.55
C CYS A 94 4.20 0.35 20.09
N ASN A 95 4.65 -0.77 19.50
CA ASN A 95 5.91 -1.43 19.85
C ASN A 95 7.06 -0.92 18.97
N ASN A 96 6.74 -0.49 17.75
CA ASN A 96 7.71 0.01 16.78
C ASN A 96 8.07 1.48 17.04
N THR A 97 9.34 1.73 17.39
CA THR A 97 9.83 3.09 17.68
C THR A 97 9.72 4.05 16.50
N ALA A 98 9.72 3.55 15.25
CA ALA A 98 9.57 4.38 14.06
C ALA A 98 8.20 5.10 13.97
N TYR A 99 7.17 4.59 14.66
CA TYR A 99 5.83 5.18 14.69
C TYR A 99 5.52 5.96 15.96
N ARG A 100 6.51 6.13 16.86
CA ARG A 100 6.37 6.99 18.05
C ARG A 100 5.97 8.44 17.73
N PRO A 101 6.46 9.08 16.65
CA PRO A 101 6.00 10.41 16.28
C PRO A 101 4.48 10.52 16.10
N VAL A 102 3.82 9.48 15.57
CA VAL A 102 2.35 9.44 15.43
C VAL A 102 1.67 9.33 16.79
N MET A 103 2.21 8.53 17.71
CA MET A 103 1.71 8.42 19.08
C MET A 103 1.84 9.75 19.84
N ASP A 104 2.96 10.46 19.66
CA ASP A 104 3.17 11.76 20.31
C ASP A 104 2.27 12.85 19.69
N ALA A 105 2.04 12.79 18.38
CA ALA A 105 1.04 13.64 17.73
C ALA A 105 -0.37 13.37 18.26
N MET A 106 -0.75 12.11 18.52
CA MET A 106 -2.04 11.79 19.14
C MET A 106 -2.17 12.35 20.58
N LYS A 107 -1.08 12.35 21.36
CA LYS A 107 -1.06 13.02 22.68
C LYS A 107 -1.24 14.53 22.54
N LEU A 108 -0.60 15.16 21.55
CA LEU A 108 -0.77 16.59 21.28
C LEU A 108 -2.23 16.91 20.90
N LEU A 109 -2.84 16.09 20.04
CA LEU A 109 -4.26 16.21 19.70
C LEU A 109 -5.16 16.11 20.93
N LYS A 110 -4.88 15.17 21.83
CA LYS A 110 -5.58 15.03 23.11
C LYS A 110 -5.40 16.26 24.02
N LYS A 111 -4.19 16.82 24.12
CA LYS A 111 -3.92 18.07 24.85
C LYS A 111 -4.79 19.24 24.34
N TYR A 112 -5.06 19.26 23.04
CA TYR A 112 -5.83 20.32 22.37
C TYR A 112 -7.31 19.98 22.16
N ALA A 113 -7.81 18.88 22.73
CA ALA A 113 -9.18 18.39 22.50
C ALA A 113 -10.24 19.39 23.00
N ASP A 114 -10.00 20.03 24.15
CA ASP A 114 -10.93 20.97 24.80
C ASP A 114 -10.60 22.44 24.51
N VAL A 115 -9.54 22.70 23.74
CA VAL A 115 -9.19 24.07 23.31
C VAL A 115 -10.12 24.50 22.20
N ASP A 116 -10.64 25.74 22.29
CA ASP A 116 -11.54 26.35 21.29
C ASP A 116 -11.11 25.99 19.86
N GLY A 117 -12.05 25.44 19.09
CA GLY A 117 -11.85 25.07 17.71
C GLY A 117 -11.42 26.24 16.81
N ARG A 118 -11.71 27.48 17.22
CA ARG A 118 -11.27 28.72 16.54
C ARG A 118 -9.78 29.00 16.73
N THR A 119 -9.14 28.44 17.75
CA THR A 119 -7.68 28.55 17.93
C THR A 119 -7.01 27.85 16.76
N ARG A 120 -6.37 28.63 15.89
CA ARG A 120 -5.85 28.16 14.59
C ARG A 120 -4.50 27.46 14.70
N PHE A 121 -3.67 27.84 15.66
CA PHE A 121 -2.28 27.40 15.75
C PHE A 121 -2.01 26.62 17.03
N TYR A 122 -0.99 25.76 17.01
CA TYR A 122 -0.37 25.25 18.22
C TYR A 122 0.48 26.34 18.89
N ASP A 123 0.67 26.22 20.20
CA ASP A 123 1.56 27.07 20.98
C ASP A 123 3.02 26.89 20.52
N ALA A 124 3.81 27.96 20.60
CA ALA A 124 5.22 27.94 20.20
C ALA A 124 6.09 27.03 21.09
N GLY A 125 5.67 26.80 22.35
CA GLY A 125 6.35 25.89 23.27
C GLY A 125 6.01 24.41 23.06
N ASP A 126 5.06 24.08 22.18
CA ASP A 126 4.68 22.69 21.94
C ASP A 126 5.60 21.98 20.95
N ALA A 127 6.00 20.76 21.33
CA ALA A 127 6.65 19.84 20.40
C ALA A 127 5.60 19.26 19.43
N VAL A 128 5.73 19.58 18.15
CA VAL A 128 4.82 19.12 17.09
C VAL A 128 5.57 18.21 16.12
N PRO A 129 5.39 16.88 16.20
CA PRO A 129 6.12 15.94 15.34
C PRO A 129 5.78 16.10 13.85
N MET A 130 6.75 16.53 13.04
CA MET A 130 6.58 16.65 11.58
C MET A 130 7.05 15.41 10.83
N ASP A 131 8.20 14.85 11.22
CA ASP A 131 8.76 13.64 10.61
C ASP A 131 7.96 12.40 11.04
N GLY A 132 7.67 11.52 10.07
CA GLY A 132 6.83 10.34 10.29
C GLY A 132 5.32 10.61 10.35
N VAL A 133 4.90 11.89 10.46
CA VAL A 133 3.48 12.31 10.55
C VAL A 133 3.05 13.09 9.32
N VAL A 134 3.80 14.12 8.92
CA VAL A 134 3.44 15.01 7.82
C VAL A 134 4.28 14.67 6.58
N ARG A 135 3.60 14.18 5.55
CA ARG A 135 4.22 13.93 4.24
C ARG A 135 4.81 15.22 3.67
N LYS A 136 5.94 15.10 2.95
CA LYS A 136 6.68 16.25 2.39
C LYS A 136 5.80 17.20 1.59
N ASP A 137 4.91 16.66 0.77
CA ASP A 137 3.99 17.43 -0.07
C ASP A 137 2.95 18.23 0.73
N TRP A 138 2.67 17.85 1.98
CA TRP A 138 1.70 18.53 2.86
C TRP A 138 2.30 19.55 3.81
N ARG A 139 3.64 19.64 3.93
CA ARG A 139 4.28 20.56 4.89
C ARG A 139 3.92 22.02 4.68
N GLU A 140 3.89 22.47 3.43
CA GLU A 140 3.46 23.84 3.06
C GLU A 140 2.00 24.13 3.40
N ALA A 141 1.16 23.10 3.60
CA ALA A 141 -0.22 23.28 4.02
C ALA A 141 -0.40 23.32 5.53
N VAL A 142 0.63 22.91 6.29
CA VAL A 142 0.60 22.78 7.75
C VAL A 142 1.32 23.95 8.43
N VAL A 143 2.33 24.51 7.78
CA VAL A 143 3.11 25.65 8.27
C VAL A 143 2.69 26.92 7.53
N ASP A 144 2.40 27.99 8.26
CA ASP A 144 2.10 29.30 7.66
C ASP A 144 3.37 30.07 7.25
N ASP A 145 3.20 31.21 6.59
CA ASP A 145 4.32 32.06 6.13
C ASP A 145 5.22 32.58 7.26
N LYS A 146 4.76 32.51 8.51
CA LYS A 146 5.47 32.93 9.73
C LYS A 146 6.10 31.75 10.48
N GLY A 147 6.04 30.54 9.92
CA GLY A 147 6.56 29.32 10.54
C GLY A 147 5.66 28.73 11.63
N LYS A 148 4.42 29.23 11.79
CA LYS A 148 3.48 28.71 12.79
C LYS A 148 2.73 27.51 12.25
N LEU A 149 2.50 26.54 13.13
CA LEU A 149 1.85 25.28 12.79
C LEU A 149 0.33 25.37 12.97
N GLU A 150 -0.40 25.21 11.86
CA GLU A 150 -1.87 25.21 11.85
C GLU A 150 -2.43 23.88 12.34
N ARG A 151 -3.36 23.94 13.30
CA ARG A 151 -3.99 22.78 13.94
C ARG A 151 -4.74 21.90 12.94
N ILE A 152 -5.67 22.48 12.20
CA ILE A 152 -6.57 21.73 11.30
C ILE A 152 -5.82 20.90 10.24
N PRO A 153 -4.92 21.47 9.42
CA PRO A 153 -4.21 20.69 8.41
C PRO A 153 -3.24 19.68 9.03
N TYR A 154 -2.67 19.98 10.20
CA TYR A 154 -1.84 19.02 10.94
C TYR A 154 -2.67 17.84 11.46
N GLU A 155 -3.79 18.08 12.15
CA GLU A 155 -4.71 17.06 12.67
C GLU A 155 -5.14 16.08 11.55
N LEU A 156 -5.45 16.59 10.35
CA LEU A 156 -5.72 15.77 9.17
C LEU A 156 -4.55 14.84 8.80
N CYS A 157 -3.33 15.36 8.81
CA CYS A 157 -2.14 14.55 8.54
C CYS A 157 -1.95 13.46 9.60
N VAL A 158 -2.18 13.79 10.88
CA VAL A 158 -2.11 12.81 11.97
C VAL A 158 -3.13 11.70 11.78
N LEU A 159 -4.38 12.02 11.42
CA LEU A 159 -5.42 11.01 11.20
C LEU A 159 -5.09 10.08 10.02
N VAL A 160 -4.52 10.62 8.94
CA VAL A 160 -4.04 9.80 7.82
C VAL A 160 -2.89 8.89 8.26
N ALA A 161 -1.90 9.43 8.96
CA ALA A 161 -0.77 8.67 9.47
C ALA A 161 -1.22 7.57 10.45
N LEU A 162 -2.14 7.88 11.37
CA LEU A 162 -2.73 6.94 12.30
C LEU A 162 -3.47 5.82 11.55
N ARG A 163 -4.34 6.16 10.60
CA ARG A 163 -5.06 5.17 9.79
C ARG A 163 -4.09 4.21 9.10
N ASP A 164 -3.05 4.75 8.49
CA ASP A 164 -2.08 3.96 7.73
C ASP A 164 -1.20 3.10 8.66
N ALA A 165 -0.93 3.55 9.89
CA ALA A 165 -0.23 2.77 10.92
C ALA A 165 -1.11 1.65 11.50
N VAL A 166 -2.39 1.94 11.80
CA VAL A 166 -3.36 0.95 12.31
C VAL A 166 -3.65 -0.13 11.28
N ARG A 167 -3.82 0.25 10.00
CA ARG A 167 -4.03 -0.71 8.91
C ARG A 167 -2.87 -1.70 8.77
N ARG A 168 -1.65 -1.27 9.09
CA ARG A 168 -0.44 -2.10 9.09
C ARG A 168 -0.14 -2.78 10.43
N ARG A 169 -0.96 -2.53 11.46
CA ARG A 169 -0.77 -3.00 12.85
C ARG A 169 0.55 -2.55 13.49
N GLU A 170 1.13 -1.46 12.98
CA GLU A 170 2.30 -0.79 13.59
C GLU A 170 1.89 -0.02 14.85
N ILE A 171 0.67 0.53 14.81
CA ILE A 171 -0.08 0.98 15.96
C ILE A 171 -1.27 0.01 16.11
N HIS A 172 -1.47 -0.51 17.30
CA HIS A 172 -2.57 -1.42 17.61
C HIS A 172 -3.48 -0.82 18.68
N VAL A 173 -4.67 -1.40 18.83
CA VAL A 173 -5.68 -0.95 19.78
C VAL A 173 -5.93 -2.07 20.78
N GLU A 174 -5.76 -1.77 22.06
CA GLU A 174 -6.09 -2.70 23.15
C GLU A 174 -7.56 -3.15 23.05
N GLY A 175 -7.80 -4.45 23.22
CA GLY A 175 -9.14 -5.05 23.14
C GLY A 175 -9.74 -5.16 21.73
N ALA A 176 -9.08 -4.66 20.68
CA ALA A 176 -9.57 -4.82 19.32
C ALA A 176 -9.24 -6.23 18.78
N ALA A 177 -10.19 -6.91 18.14
CA ALA A 177 -9.93 -8.24 17.56
C ALA A 177 -8.98 -8.16 16.33
N ARG A 178 -9.36 -7.37 15.33
CA ARG A 178 -8.64 -7.27 14.05
C ARG A 178 -7.33 -6.48 14.13
N TRP A 179 -7.31 -5.45 14.99
CA TRP A 179 -6.19 -4.51 15.13
C TRP A 179 -5.49 -4.65 16.48
N ARG A 180 -5.46 -5.88 17.04
CA ARG A 180 -4.68 -6.23 18.24
C ARG A 180 -3.18 -6.13 18.01
N ASN A 181 -2.42 -6.29 19.09
CA ASN A 181 -0.98 -6.38 19.08
C ASN A 181 -0.52 -7.51 18.12
N PRO A 182 0.30 -7.21 17.09
CA PRO A 182 0.78 -8.24 16.17
C PRO A 182 1.74 -9.24 16.85
N GLU A 183 2.37 -8.89 17.97
CA GLU A 183 3.23 -9.83 18.70
C GLU A 183 2.44 -10.98 19.33
N ASP A 184 1.15 -10.77 19.64
CA ASP A 184 0.28 -11.81 20.17
C ASP A 184 -0.06 -12.87 19.09
N ASP A 185 0.21 -12.58 17.81
CA ASP A 185 0.07 -13.55 16.71
C ASP A 185 1.30 -14.48 16.61
N LEU A 186 2.37 -14.23 17.38
CA LEU A 186 3.59 -15.02 17.38
C LEU A 186 3.55 -16.11 18.47
N PRO A 187 4.23 -17.26 18.25
CA PRO A 187 4.44 -18.25 19.31
C PRO A 187 5.15 -17.61 20.53
N GLY A 188 4.67 -17.88 21.74
CA GLY A 188 5.24 -17.30 22.96
C GLY A 188 6.69 -17.71 23.24
N ASP A 189 7.15 -18.80 22.62
CA ASP A 189 8.52 -19.31 22.67
C ASP A 189 9.36 -18.94 21.43
N LEU A 190 8.84 -18.09 20.53
CA LEU A 190 9.46 -17.79 19.23
C LEU A 190 10.94 -17.41 19.34
N GLU A 191 11.34 -16.59 20.32
CA GLU A 191 12.75 -16.22 20.47
C GLU A 191 13.63 -17.42 20.88
N ALA A 192 13.13 -18.31 21.73
CA ALA A 192 13.84 -19.52 22.13
C ALA A 192 13.91 -20.56 21.00
N THR A 193 12.86 -20.66 20.19
CA THR A 193 12.73 -21.64 19.10
C THR A 193 12.98 -21.05 17.71
N ARG A 194 13.51 -19.82 17.64
CA ARG A 194 13.70 -19.05 16.39
C ARG A 194 14.44 -19.84 15.32
N ALA A 195 15.48 -20.58 15.71
CA ALA A 195 16.26 -21.41 14.81
C ALA A 195 15.43 -22.51 14.13
N VAL A 196 14.55 -23.17 14.90
CA VAL A 196 13.67 -24.23 14.43
C VAL A 196 12.65 -23.67 13.43
N HIS A 197 12.02 -22.54 13.77
CA HIS A 197 11.05 -21.89 12.90
C HIS A 197 11.66 -21.45 11.58
N HIS A 198 12.82 -20.79 11.61
CA HIS A 198 13.54 -20.38 10.40
C HIS A 198 13.94 -21.57 9.52
N ALA A 199 14.43 -22.66 10.13
CA ALA A 199 14.76 -23.88 9.40
C ALA A 199 13.53 -24.51 8.72
N ALA A 200 12.38 -24.54 9.38
CA ALA A 200 11.13 -25.10 8.84
C ALA A 200 10.65 -24.37 7.57
N ILE A 201 10.77 -23.03 7.54
CA ILE A 201 10.42 -22.22 6.36
C ILE A 201 11.61 -22.01 5.39
N ARG A 202 12.73 -22.70 5.62
CA ARG A 202 13.97 -22.62 4.83
C ARG A 202 14.49 -21.20 4.67
N GLN A 203 14.39 -20.39 5.73
CA GLN A 203 14.90 -19.01 5.77
C GLN A 203 16.14 -18.90 6.66
N PRO A 204 17.09 -18.01 6.34
CA PRO A 204 18.27 -17.81 7.17
C PRO A 204 17.90 -17.04 8.46
N LEU A 205 18.62 -17.29 9.55
CA LEU A 205 18.48 -16.50 10.78
C LEU A 205 19.08 -15.10 10.63
N ASN A 206 20.10 -14.93 9.78
CA ASN A 206 20.78 -13.66 9.58
C ASN A 206 20.00 -12.78 8.60
N PRO A 207 19.50 -11.60 9.02
CA PRO A 207 18.74 -10.70 8.14
C PRO A 207 19.53 -10.26 6.90
N ARG A 208 20.86 -10.09 7.01
CA ARG A 208 21.70 -9.70 5.86
C ARG A 208 21.78 -10.80 4.81
N ALA A 209 21.80 -12.07 5.24
CA ALA A 209 21.78 -13.20 4.32
C ALA A 209 20.45 -13.29 3.56
N PHE A 210 19.33 -13.03 4.26
CA PHE A 210 18.01 -12.96 3.62
C PHE A 210 17.96 -11.83 2.57
N ILE A 211 18.39 -10.62 2.93
CA ILE A 211 18.40 -9.45 2.03
C ILE A 211 19.29 -9.73 0.81
N ALA A 212 20.47 -10.32 1.00
CA ALA A 212 21.36 -10.67 -0.11
C ALA A 212 20.68 -11.66 -1.10
N GLY A 213 19.90 -12.61 -0.60
CA GLY A 213 19.10 -13.50 -1.43
C GLY A 213 18.01 -12.77 -2.23
N LEU A 214 17.35 -11.77 -1.65
CA LEU A 214 16.39 -10.92 -2.36
C LEU A 214 17.05 -10.08 -3.44
N ASP A 215 18.23 -9.50 -3.17
CA ASP A 215 18.97 -8.74 -4.17
C ASP A 215 19.40 -9.64 -5.34
N GLN A 216 19.81 -10.88 -5.05
CA GLN A 216 20.12 -11.87 -6.08
C GLN A 216 18.88 -12.20 -6.93
N LEU A 217 17.71 -12.41 -6.31
CA LEU A 217 16.47 -12.63 -7.04
C LEU A 217 16.10 -11.42 -7.89
N SER A 218 16.24 -10.21 -7.36
CA SER A 218 15.95 -8.96 -8.09
C SER A 218 16.83 -8.84 -9.34
N ARG A 219 18.14 -9.13 -9.22
CA ARG A 219 19.05 -9.20 -10.38
C ARG A 219 18.62 -10.28 -11.36
N ALA A 220 18.30 -11.48 -10.87
CA ALA A 220 17.88 -12.59 -11.71
C ALA A 220 16.58 -12.32 -12.49
N LEU A 221 15.67 -11.53 -11.92
CA LEU A 221 14.46 -11.08 -12.61
C LEU A 221 14.77 -10.02 -13.67
N ALA A 222 15.73 -9.13 -13.40
CA ALA A 222 16.14 -8.08 -14.33
C ALA A 222 16.93 -8.61 -15.53
N ASP A 223 17.81 -9.60 -15.32
CA ASP A 223 18.63 -10.20 -16.37
C ASP A 223 17.98 -11.44 -17.03
N GLY A 224 16.83 -11.89 -16.51
CA GLY A 224 16.08 -13.03 -17.04
C GLY A 224 16.59 -14.41 -16.62
N SER A 225 17.56 -14.49 -15.70
CA SER A 225 18.12 -15.74 -15.17
C SER A 225 17.29 -16.39 -14.05
N ALA A 226 16.14 -15.80 -13.67
CA ALA A 226 15.23 -16.32 -12.64
C ALA A 226 14.42 -17.57 -13.06
N GLY A 227 15.00 -18.46 -13.88
CA GLY A 227 14.37 -19.74 -14.25
C GLY A 227 13.01 -19.58 -14.93
N GLY A 228 12.84 -18.51 -15.71
CA GLY A 228 11.59 -18.20 -16.42
C GLY A 228 10.53 -17.44 -15.61
N VAL A 229 10.78 -17.15 -14.33
CA VAL A 229 9.92 -16.26 -13.53
C VAL A 229 10.02 -14.83 -14.09
N LYS A 230 8.87 -14.17 -14.28
CA LYS A 230 8.78 -12.82 -14.85
C LYS A 230 7.79 -11.95 -14.10
N VAL A 231 8.10 -10.67 -13.96
CA VAL A 231 7.13 -9.65 -13.54
C VAL A 231 6.44 -9.11 -14.78
N THR A 232 5.14 -9.37 -14.90
CA THR A 232 4.27 -8.95 -16.00
C THR A 232 3.18 -8.01 -15.46
N THR A 233 2.18 -7.69 -16.29
CA THR A 233 1.03 -6.89 -15.89
C THR A 233 -0.25 -7.68 -16.08
N ARG A 234 -1.09 -7.75 -15.04
CA ARG A 234 -2.41 -8.38 -15.09
C ARG A 234 -3.44 -7.39 -14.59
N LYS A 235 -4.44 -7.05 -15.43
CA LYS A 235 -5.48 -6.03 -15.13
C LYS A 235 -4.91 -4.66 -14.72
N GLY A 236 -3.77 -4.26 -15.29
CA GLY A 236 -3.11 -2.99 -14.98
C GLY A 236 -2.26 -2.98 -13.71
N GLU A 237 -2.18 -4.11 -12.99
CA GLU A 237 -1.34 -4.25 -11.79
C GLU A 237 -0.13 -5.15 -12.05
N PRO A 238 1.01 -4.93 -11.35
CA PRO A 238 2.16 -5.84 -11.41
C PRO A 238 1.77 -7.26 -11.01
N TRP A 239 2.22 -8.26 -11.77
CA TRP A 239 1.90 -9.67 -11.55
C TRP A 239 3.14 -10.55 -11.71
N ILE A 240 3.34 -11.54 -10.83
CA ILE A 240 4.44 -12.49 -10.95
C ILE A 240 3.95 -13.73 -11.72
N THR A 241 4.60 -14.03 -12.83
CA THR A 241 4.37 -15.24 -13.62
C THR A 241 5.47 -16.23 -13.32
N VAL A 242 5.09 -17.43 -12.88
CA VAL A 242 6.01 -18.57 -12.66
C VAL A 242 5.76 -19.59 -13.77
N PRO A 243 6.79 -20.10 -14.45
CA PRO A 243 6.61 -21.10 -15.49
C PRO A 243 6.04 -22.39 -14.89
N LYS A 244 5.25 -23.12 -15.68
CA LYS A 244 4.78 -24.45 -15.28
C LYS A 244 5.99 -25.37 -15.15
N LEU A 245 6.00 -26.18 -14.09
CA LEU A 245 6.96 -27.27 -13.97
C LEU A 245 6.78 -28.21 -15.16
N GLU A 246 7.90 -28.67 -15.72
CA GLU A 246 7.84 -29.74 -16.71
C GLU A 246 7.30 -31.02 -16.05
N PRO A 247 6.42 -31.77 -16.72
CA PRO A 247 5.98 -33.06 -16.24
C PRO A 247 7.18 -33.96 -15.96
N LEU A 248 7.25 -34.52 -14.75
CA LEU A 248 8.22 -35.57 -14.45
C LEU A 248 7.92 -36.78 -15.35
N ALA A 249 8.97 -37.52 -15.72
CA ALA A 249 8.80 -38.80 -16.41
C ALA A 249 7.89 -39.71 -15.58
N GLU A 250 6.97 -40.43 -16.24
CA GLU A 250 6.09 -41.35 -15.53
C GLU A 250 6.90 -42.41 -14.78
N PRO A 251 6.68 -42.61 -13.47
CA PRO A 251 7.36 -43.66 -12.73
C PRO A 251 7.04 -45.04 -13.32
N THR A 252 8.05 -45.91 -13.42
CA THR A 252 7.92 -47.23 -14.06
C THR A 252 6.80 -48.10 -13.43
N GLY A 253 6.54 -47.95 -12.13
CA GLY A 253 5.50 -48.69 -11.41
C GLY A 253 4.10 -48.06 -11.43
N LEU A 254 3.94 -46.87 -12.01
CA LEU A 254 2.66 -46.14 -11.94
C LEU A 254 1.53 -46.89 -12.66
N ALA A 255 1.82 -47.50 -13.81
CA ALA A 255 0.83 -48.30 -14.55
C ALA A 255 0.39 -49.53 -13.75
N ALA A 256 1.35 -50.31 -13.25
CA ALA A 256 1.07 -51.50 -12.44
C ALA A 256 0.31 -51.15 -11.14
N LEU A 257 0.62 -50.01 -10.52
CA LEU A 257 -0.11 -49.52 -9.35
C LEU A 257 -1.55 -49.14 -9.72
N LYS A 258 -1.76 -48.42 -10.82
CA LYS A 258 -3.10 -48.06 -11.31
C LYS A 258 -3.94 -49.29 -11.62
N GLU A 259 -3.34 -50.31 -12.25
CA GLU A 259 -3.98 -51.59 -12.53
C GLU A 259 -4.34 -52.34 -11.25
N GLU A 260 -3.43 -52.41 -10.28
CA GLU A 260 -3.69 -53.10 -9.01
C GLU A 260 -4.76 -52.37 -8.18
N VAL A 261 -4.78 -51.03 -8.21
CA VAL A 261 -5.83 -50.22 -7.58
C VAL A 261 -7.18 -50.52 -8.23
N ALA A 262 -7.25 -50.49 -9.57
CA ALA A 262 -8.48 -50.79 -10.31
C ALA A 262 -8.94 -52.24 -10.09
N ARG A 263 -8.01 -53.20 -9.99
CA ARG A 263 -8.32 -54.61 -9.74
C ARG A 263 -8.90 -54.82 -8.34
N ARG A 264 -8.37 -54.15 -7.32
CA ARG A 264 -8.81 -54.31 -5.92
C ARG A 264 -10.10 -53.58 -5.60
N TRP A 265 -10.27 -52.37 -6.13
CA TRP A 265 -11.33 -51.46 -5.73
C TRP A 265 -12.31 -51.12 -6.87
N GLY A 266 -12.05 -51.58 -8.09
CA GLY A 266 -12.85 -51.26 -9.27
C GLY A 266 -12.66 -49.81 -9.74
N VAL A 267 -13.49 -49.40 -10.69
CA VAL A 267 -13.66 -47.98 -11.01
C VAL A 267 -14.64 -47.41 -10.00
N LEU A 268 -14.13 -46.68 -9.01
CA LEU A 268 -14.96 -45.98 -8.04
C LEU A 268 -15.55 -44.72 -8.69
N ASP A 269 -16.86 -44.54 -8.57
CA ASP A 269 -17.49 -43.26 -8.91
C ASP A 269 -16.98 -42.18 -7.94
N LEU A 270 -16.58 -41.03 -8.48
CA LEU A 270 -16.11 -39.90 -7.67
C LEU A 270 -17.18 -39.49 -6.63
N LEU A 271 -18.46 -39.60 -6.98
CA LEU A 271 -19.59 -39.34 -6.08
C LEU A 271 -19.65 -40.36 -4.95
N ASP A 272 -19.38 -41.63 -5.22
CA ASP A 272 -19.32 -42.66 -4.18
C ASP A 272 -18.13 -42.46 -3.24
N GLY A 273 -16.99 -42.02 -3.78
CA GLY A 273 -15.84 -41.63 -2.96
C GLY A 273 -16.16 -40.47 -2.02
N LEU A 274 -16.77 -39.40 -2.54
CA LEU A 274 -17.19 -38.23 -1.76
C LEU A 274 -18.27 -38.60 -0.72
N LYS A 275 -19.26 -39.40 -1.11
CA LYS A 275 -20.33 -39.86 -0.21
C LYS A 275 -19.80 -40.71 0.94
N ASN A 276 -18.89 -41.64 0.67
CA ASN A 276 -18.31 -42.49 1.71
C ASN A 276 -17.39 -41.70 2.64
N ALA A 277 -16.60 -40.76 2.09
CA ALA A 277 -15.80 -39.85 2.91
C ALA A 277 -16.69 -39.00 3.82
N ASP A 278 -17.80 -38.47 3.30
CA ASP A 278 -18.77 -37.70 4.08
C ASP A 278 -19.45 -38.56 5.15
N PHE A 279 -19.89 -39.76 4.81
CA PHE A 279 -20.45 -40.70 5.78
C PHE A 279 -19.49 -41.02 6.93
N LEU A 280 -18.19 -41.15 6.67
CA LEU A 280 -17.19 -41.52 7.67
C LEU A 280 -16.70 -40.34 8.51
N THR A 281 -16.69 -39.14 7.96
CA THR A 281 -16.04 -37.98 8.59
C THR A 281 -16.98 -36.84 8.92
N GLY A 282 -18.21 -36.86 8.39
CA GLY A 282 -19.17 -35.77 8.49
C GLY A 282 -18.67 -34.47 7.87
N PHE A 283 -17.68 -34.51 6.97
CA PHE A 283 -16.94 -33.31 6.57
C PHE A 283 -17.83 -32.26 5.89
N THR A 284 -18.97 -32.63 5.30
CA THR A 284 -19.91 -31.64 4.73
C THR A 284 -20.60 -30.78 5.78
N GLU A 285 -20.68 -31.22 7.04
CA GLU A 285 -21.22 -30.43 8.16
C GLU A 285 -20.34 -29.21 8.50
N GLU A 286 -19.05 -29.27 8.17
CA GLU A 286 -18.10 -28.17 8.34
C GLU A 286 -18.24 -27.09 7.24
N PHE A 287 -19.02 -27.34 6.18
CA PHE A 287 -19.28 -26.35 5.14
C PHE A 287 -20.54 -25.56 5.47
N SER A 288 -20.35 -24.29 5.83
CA SER A 288 -21.47 -23.36 6.00
C SER A 288 -22.06 -23.01 4.63
N SER A 289 -23.34 -23.32 4.39
CA SER A 289 -24.03 -22.88 3.17
C SER A 289 -24.09 -21.35 3.13
N VAL A 290 -23.74 -20.74 1.99
CA VAL A 290 -23.73 -19.27 1.80
C VAL A 290 -25.15 -18.68 1.74
N SER A 291 -26.20 -19.49 1.89
CA SER A 291 -27.60 -19.09 1.66
C SER A 291 -28.44 -18.73 2.90
N LEU A 292 -27.90 -18.75 4.12
CA LEU A 292 -28.65 -18.30 5.31
C LEU A 292 -27.78 -17.45 6.23
N SER A 293 -27.56 -16.20 5.83
CA SER A 293 -27.32 -15.10 6.78
C SER A 293 -28.53 -14.17 6.72
N ARG A 294 -29.42 -14.32 7.70
CA ARG A 294 -30.40 -13.30 8.11
C ARG A 294 -29.93 -12.71 9.43
#